data_AF-A0A7Y1TVJ8-F1
#
_entry.id   AF-A0A7Y1TVJ8-F1
#
_cell.length_a   1.000
_cell.length_b   1.000
_cell.length_c   1.000
_cell.angle_alpha   90.00
_cell.angle_beta   90.00
_cell.angle_gamma   90.00
#
_symmetry.space_group_name_H-M   'P 1'
#
loop_
_entity.id
_entity.type
_entity.pdbx_description
1 polymer ?
#
loop_
_entity_poly.entity_id
_entity_poly.type
_entity_poly.pdbx_seq_one_letter_code
_entity_poly.pdbx_strand_id
1 'polypeptide(L)'
;MAEEMIPISMFIGLTIVICLFFWFRYRNRNDMQQTIRLALEKGHELSPELIDRLGQPKAGKSRDLRLALIWLALAVGLALCGWAVPDPTGYTLRGCLAGAAFPLAIGIAYLIMYRFAERD
;
A
#
# COMPACT_ATOMS: atom_id res chain seq x y z
N MET A 1 -24.10 21.62 -12.82
CA MET A 1 -24.60 20.22 -12.87
C MET A 1 -23.53 19.27 -13.41
N ALA A 2 -23.09 19.38 -14.68
CA ALA A 2 -22.09 18.45 -15.22
C ALA A 2 -20.69 18.59 -14.57
N GLU A 3 -20.25 19.81 -14.24
CA GLU A 3 -18.93 20.05 -13.64
C GLU A 3 -18.78 19.46 -12.23
N GLU A 4 -19.86 19.37 -11.46
CA GLU A 4 -19.85 18.76 -10.11
C GLU A 4 -19.85 17.22 -10.17
N MET A 5 -20.39 16.63 -11.25
CA MET A 5 -20.38 15.18 -11.44
C MET A 5 -18.97 14.63 -11.73
N ILE A 6 -18.06 15.45 -12.26
CA ILE A 6 -16.69 15.06 -12.58
C ILE A 6 -15.92 14.62 -11.32
N PRO A 7 -15.77 15.45 -10.26
CA PRO A 7 -15.08 15.03 -9.06
C PRO A 7 -15.80 13.88 -8.34
N ILE A 8 -17.13 13.88 -8.31
CA ILE A 8 -17.92 12.80 -7.68
C ILE A 8 -17.64 11.46 -8.35
N SER A 9 -17.65 11.41 -9.68
CA SER A 9 -17.39 10.18 -10.42
C SER A 9 -15.96 9.66 -10.20
N MET A 10 -14.98 10.57 -10.08
CA MET A 10 -13.60 10.23 -9.76
C MET A 10 -13.46 9.61 -8.37
N PHE A 11 -14.11 10.19 -7.34
CA PHE A 11 -14.08 9.64 -5.98
C PHE A 11 -14.77 8.29 -5.89
N ILE A 12 -15.93 8.11 -6.55
CA ILE A 12 -16.64 6.81 -6.58
C ILE A 12 -15.77 5.74 -7.24
N GLY A 13 -15.14 6.05 -8.38
CA GLY A 13 -14.23 5.11 -9.06
C GLY A 13 -13.06 4.70 -8.16
N LEU A 14 -12.43 5.66 -7.47
CA LEU A 14 -11.35 5.40 -6.53
C LEU A 14 -11.82 4.52 -5.36
N THR A 15 -12.99 4.81 -4.77
CA THR A 15 -13.57 4.00 -3.69
C THR A 15 -13.79 2.56 -4.11
N ILE A 16 -14.35 2.32 -5.31
CA ILE A 16 -14.60 0.96 -5.82
C ILE A 16 -13.28 0.18 -5.95
N VAL A 17 -12.26 0.78 -6.55
CA VAL A 17 -10.95 0.12 -6.73
C VAL A 17 -10.32 -0.24 -5.39
N ILE A 18 -10.36 0.67 -4.42
CA ILE A 18 -9.85 0.43 -3.07
C ILE A 18 -10.63 -0.69 -2.38
N CYS A 19 -11.98 -0.64 -2.40
CA CYS A 19 -12.82 -1.66 -1.80
C CYS A 19 -12.56 -3.05 -2.41
N LEU A 20 -12.46 -3.15 -3.74
CA LEU A 20 -12.14 -4.41 -4.42
C LEU A 20 -10.77 -4.94 -4.03
N PHE A 21 -9.75 -4.07 -3.99
CA PHE A 21 -8.40 -4.47 -3.56
C PHE A 21 -8.39 -5.08 -2.15
N PHE A 22 -9.07 -4.43 -1.19
CA PHE A 22 -9.20 -4.96 0.17
C PHE A 22 -10.00 -6.25 0.22
N TRP A 23 -11.09 -6.35 -0.56
CA TRP A 23 -11.92 -7.55 -0.62
C TRP A 23 -11.16 -8.76 -1.18
N PHE A 24 -10.43 -8.61 -2.28
CA PHE A 24 -9.59 -9.67 -2.83
C PHE A 24 -8.48 -10.09 -1.87
N ARG A 25 -7.87 -9.12 -1.16
CA ARG A 25 -6.84 -9.41 -0.17
C ARG A 25 -7.39 -10.17 1.04
N TYR A 26 -8.60 -9.82 1.49
CA TYR A 26 -9.30 -10.55 2.54
C TYR A 26 -9.65 -11.97 2.09
N ARG A 27 -10.21 -12.11 0.87
CA ARG A 27 -10.59 -13.40 0.31
C ARG A 27 -9.41 -14.36 0.19
N ASN A 28 -8.27 -13.92 -0.35
CA ASN A 28 -7.07 -14.75 -0.45
C ASN A 28 -6.55 -15.23 0.90
N ARG A 29 -6.68 -14.42 1.96
CA ARG A 29 -6.29 -14.82 3.32
C ARG A 29 -7.25 -15.85 3.89
N ASN A 30 -8.55 -15.69 3.66
CA ASN A 30 -9.56 -16.61 4.14
C ASN A 30 -9.44 -17.99 3.47
N ASP A 31 -9.24 -18.03 2.15
CA ASP A 31 -9.11 -19.29 1.40
C ASP A 31 -7.84 -20.08 1.82
N MET A 32 -6.74 -19.36 2.13
CA MET A 32 -5.52 -19.96 2.69
C MET A 32 -5.77 -20.58 4.07
N GLN A 33 -6.47 -19.86 4.96
CA GLN A 33 -6.80 -20.36 6.30
C GLN A 33 -7.73 -21.57 6.25
N GLN A 34 -8.70 -21.60 5.33
CA GLN A 34 -9.59 -22.75 5.13
C GLN A 34 -8.81 -23.98 4.66
N THR A 35 -7.86 -23.82 3.74
CA THR A 35 -7.00 -24.92 3.27
C THR A 35 -6.14 -25.48 4.42
N ILE A 36 -5.59 -24.62 5.27
CA ILE A 36 -4.79 -25.03 6.44
C ILE A 36 -5.66 -25.78 7.46
N ARG A 37 -6.87 -25.30 7.75
CA ARG A 37 -7.83 -25.99 8.64
C ARG A 37 -8.19 -27.38 8.10
N LEU A 38 -8.43 -27.49 6.80
CA LEU A 38 -8.78 -28.75 6.15
C LEU A 38 -7.61 -29.74 6.11
N ALA A 39 -6.36 -29.25 6.05
CA ALA A 39 -5.16 -30.06 6.18
C ALA A 39 -4.93 -30.55 7.63
N LEU A 40 -5.21 -29.70 8.63
CA LEU A 40 -5.18 -30.02 10.05
C LEU A 40 -6.22 -31.09 10.42
N GLU A 41 -7.46 -30.96 9.95
CA GLU A 41 -8.55 -31.92 10.19
C GLU A 41 -8.28 -33.30 9.59
N LYS A 42 -7.49 -33.38 8.52
CA LYS A 42 -7.07 -34.64 7.88
C LYS A 42 -5.93 -35.37 8.60
N GLY A 43 -5.50 -34.88 9.77
CA GLY A 43 -4.52 -35.56 10.61
C GLY A 43 -3.09 -35.49 10.09
N HIS A 44 -2.78 -34.57 9.17
CA HIS A 44 -1.39 -34.29 8.81
C HIS A 44 -0.70 -33.62 9.99
N GLU A 45 0.31 -34.27 10.58
CA GLU A 45 1.20 -33.64 11.55
C GLU A 45 1.84 -32.45 10.85
N LEU A 46 1.51 -31.24 11.33
CA LEU A 46 2.07 -30.03 10.78
C LEU A 46 3.60 -30.10 10.89
N SER A 47 4.28 -30.30 9.75
CA SER A 47 5.73 -30.16 9.67
C SER A 47 6.15 -28.86 10.37
N PRO A 48 7.12 -28.89 11.30
CA PRO A 48 7.57 -27.72 12.06
C PRO A 48 7.89 -26.49 11.18
N GLU A 49 8.28 -26.72 9.92
CA GLU A 49 8.53 -25.66 8.93
C GLU A 49 7.30 -24.80 8.59
N LEU A 50 6.09 -25.36 8.62
CA LEU A 50 4.85 -24.62 8.35
C LEU A 50 4.42 -23.77 9.54
N ILE A 51 4.65 -24.24 10.76
CA ILE A 51 4.38 -23.50 12.00
C ILE A 51 5.29 -22.29 12.08
N ASP A 52 6.57 -22.44 11.74
CA ASP A 52 7.54 -21.34 11.78
C ASP A 52 7.22 -20.24 10.75
N ARG A 53 6.74 -20.63 9.56
CA ARG A 53 6.26 -19.68 8.53
C ARG A 53 4.93 -19.01 8.87
N LEU A 54 4.09 -19.65 9.69
CA LEU A 54 2.81 -19.09 10.16
C LEU A 54 3.00 -18.18 11.38
N GLY A 55 3.93 -18.51 12.28
CA GLY A 55 4.16 -17.78 13.53
C GLY A 55 4.89 -16.46 13.36
N GLN A 56 5.78 -16.35 12.36
CA GLN A 56 6.48 -15.11 12.07
C GLN A 56 6.62 -14.89 10.56
N PRO A 57 5.58 -14.37 9.88
CA PRO A 57 5.79 -13.74 8.58
C PRO A 57 6.59 -12.45 8.82
N LYS A 58 7.91 -12.57 9.04
CA LYS A 58 8.82 -11.43 9.05
C LYS A 58 8.57 -10.70 7.74
N ALA A 59 8.19 -9.43 7.83
CA ALA A 59 8.06 -8.60 6.64
C ALA A 59 9.38 -8.70 5.88
N GLY A 60 9.37 -9.35 4.71
CA GLY A 60 10.61 -9.56 3.97
C GLY A 60 11.25 -8.20 3.71
N LYS A 61 12.53 -8.04 3.99
CA LYS A 61 13.31 -6.80 3.78
C LYS A 61 13.06 -6.16 2.41
N SER A 62 12.88 -6.98 1.38
CA SER A 62 12.55 -6.56 0.00
C SER A 62 11.14 -5.96 -0.14
N ARG A 63 10.19 -6.34 0.71
CA ARG A 63 8.83 -5.79 0.74
C ARG A 63 8.84 -4.36 1.25
N ASP A 64 9.59 -4.08 2.31
CA ASP A 64 9.64 -2.73 2.91
C ASP A 64 10.38 -1.75 1.99
N LEU A 65 11.45 -2.21 1.32
CA LEU A 65 12.11 -1.42 0.26
C LEU A 65 11.17 -1.10 -0.90
N ARG A 66 10.39 -2.09 -1.36
CA ARG A 66 9.42 -1.88 -2.44
C ARG A 66 8.37 -0.86 -2.05
N LEU A 67 7.86 -0.96 -0.82
CA LEU A 67 6.88 0.00 -0.30
C LEU A 67 7.49 1.40 -0.19
N ALA A 68 8.71 1.54 0.34
CA ALA A 68 9.42 2.82 0.40
C ALA A 68 9.50 3.49 -0.98
N LEU A 69 9.93 2.74 -2.00
CA LEU A 69 10.09 3.26 -3.36
C LEU A 69 8.75 3.66 -3.99
N ILE A 70 7.69 2.86 -3.81
CA ILE A 70 6.35 3.19 -4.33
C ILE A 70 5.85 4.50 -3.71
N TRP A 71 5.98 4.66 -2.39
CA TRP A 71 5.53 5.86 -1.69
C TRP A 71 6.35 7.11 -2.04
N LEU A 72 7.66 6.97 -2.19
CA LEU A 72 8.52 8.06 -2.68
C LEU A 72 8.18 8.45 -4.12
N ALA A 73 7.97 7.47 -5.02
CA ALA A 73 7.58 7.74 -6.40
C ALA A 73 6.23 8.47 -6.48
N LEU A 74 5.27 8.11 -5.63
CA LEU A 74 3.97 8.79 -5.54
C LEU A 74 4.11 10.24 -5.09
N ALA A 75 4.95 10.51 -4.09
CA ALA A 75 5.23 11.86 -3.62
C ALA A 75 5.87 12.73 -4.72
N VAL A 76 6.86 12.17 -5.43
CA VAL A 76 7.50 12.84 -6.57
C VAL A 76 6.48 13.09 -7.69
N GLY A 77 5.62 12.12 -8.00
CA GLY A 77 4.55 12.27 -8.99
C GLY A 77 3.60 13.41 -8.66
N LEU A 78 3.14 13.51 -7.41
CA LEU A 78 2.27 14.60 -6.96
C LEU A 78 2.97 15.97 -7.04
N ALA A 79 4.25 16.05 -6.67
CA ALA A 79 5.02 17.28 -6.79
C ALA A 79 5.20 17.71 -8.27
N LEU A 80 5.46 16.74 -9.17
CA LEU A 80 5.56 16.99 -10.61
C LEU A 80 4.22 17.42 -11.22
N CYS A 81 3.10 16.84 -10.78
CA CYS A 81 1.77 17.30 -11.18
C CYS A 81 1.55 18.77 -10.82
N GLY A 82 1.90 19.17 -9.59
CA GLY A 82 1.78 20.57 -9.16
C GLY A 82 2.69 21.54 -9.94
N TRP A 83 3.83 21.06 -10.44
CA TRP A 83 4.73 21.86 -11.28
C TRP A 83 4.30 21.93 -12.75
N ALA A 84 3.72 20.85 -13.28
CA ALA A 84 3.30 20.76 -14.68
C ALA A 84 2.01 21.55 -14.98
N VAL A 85 1.18 21.82 -13.97
CA VAL A 85 -0.04 22.61 -14.12
C VAL A 85 0.30 24.11 -14.09
N PRO A 86 0.06 24.86 -15.19
CA PRO A 86 0.31 26.30 -15.21
C PRO A 86 -0.71 27.01 -14.30
N ASP A 87 -0.22 27.58 -13.20
CA ASP A 87 -1.04 28.34 -12.26
C ASP A 87 -0.34 29.64 -11.86
N PRO A 88 -0.86 30.82 -12.28
CA PRO A 88 -0.28 32.13 -11.94
C PRO A 88 -0.32 32.44 -10.43
N THR A 89 -1.21 31.79 -9.69
CA THR A 89 -1.43 32.05 -8.25
C THR A 89 -0.53 31.21 -7.34
N GLY A 90 0.04 30.11 -7.88
CA GLY A 90 0.88 29.18 -7.14
C GLY A 90 0.17 28.34 -6.07
N TYR A 91 -1.16 28.44 -5.96
CA TYR A 91 -1.95 27.64 -5.00
C TYR A 91 -1.95 26.16 -5.38
N THR A 92 -1.93 25.84 -6.67
CA THR A 92 -1.89 24.47 -7.18
C THR A 92 -0.61 23.75 -6.75
N LEU A 93 0.55 24.38 -6.92
CA LEU A 93 1.82 23.82 -6.49
C LEU A 93 1.84 23.59 -4.96
N ARG A 94 1.37 24.58 -4.19
CA ARG A 94 1.31 24.46 -2.72
C ARG A 94 0.39 23.34 -2.26
N GLY A 95 -0.78 23.20 -2.90
CA GLY A 95 -1.73 22.13 -2.62
C GLY A 95 -1.17 20.74 -2.96
N CYS A 96 -0.54 20.60 -4.13
CA CYS A 96 0.12 19.37 -4.55
C CYS A 96 1.29 19.00 -3.64
N LEU A 97 2.11 19.97 -3.21
CA LEU A 97 3.20 19.73 -2.26
C LEU A 97 2.69 19.32 -0.87
N ALA A 98 1.61 19.94 -0.39
CA ALA A 98 0.96 19.55 0.85
C ALA A 98 0.43 18.10 0.76
N GLY A 99 -0.19 17.74 -0.36
CA GLY A 99 -0.62 16.36 -0.64
C GLY A 99 0.54 15.37 -0.77
N ALA A 100 1.66 15.79 -1.38
CA ALA A 100 2.86 14.98 -1.55
C ALA A 100 3.62 14.73 -0.23
N ALA A 101 3.45 15.58 0.79
CA ALA A 101 4.11 15.43 2.07
C ALA A 101 3.74 14.12 2.78
N PHE A 102 2.49 13.66 2.66
CA PHE A 102 2.03 12.40 3.25
C PHE A 102 2.74 11.17 2.67
N PRO A 103 2.68 10.90 1.34
CA PRO A 103 3.39 9.77 0.76
C PRO A 103 4.91 9.90 0.93
N LEU A 104 5.47 11.12 0.97
CA LEU A 104 6.90 11.33 1.23
C LEU A 104 7.29 10.85 2.64
N ALA A 105 6.52 11.25 3.66
CA ALA A 105 6.75 10.82 5.04
C ALA A 105 6.64 9.30 5.20
N ILE A 106 5.63 8.68 4.56
CA ILE A 106 5.45 7.22 4.57
C ILE A 106 6.63 6.52 3.87
N GLY A 107 7.07 7.02 2.72
CA GLY A 107 8.21 6.48 1.98
C GLY A 107 9.50 6.54 2.79
N ILE A 108 9.76 7.68 3.45
CA ILE A 108 10.90 7.85 4.36
C ILE A 108 10.81 6.88 5.54
N ALA A 109 9.64 6.69 6.15
CA ALA A 109 9.46 5.75 7.26
C ALA A 109 9.82 4.32 6.85
N TYR A 110 9.35 3.83 5.70
CA TYR A 110 9.73 2.51 5.19
C TYR A 110 11.23 2.42 4.84
N LEU A 111 11.84 3.50 4.35
CA LEU A 111 13.28 3.55 4.07
C LEU A 111 14.11 3.45 5.35
N ILE A 112 13.66 4.13 6.40
CA ILE A 112 14.25 4.06 7.74
C ILE A 112 14.12 2.63 8.29
N MET A 113 12.94 2.02 8.22
CA MET A 113 12.72 0.63 8.64
C MET A 113 13.60 -0.34 7.87
N TYR A 114 13.76 -0.16 6.55
CA TYR A 114 14.67 -0.97 5.73
C TYR A 114 16.12 -0.87 6.21
N ARG A 115 16.58 0.34 6.56
CA ARG A 115 17.95 0.56 7.05
C ARG A 115 18.18 -0.04 8.43
N PHE A 116 17.18 -0.04 9.31
CA PHE A 116 17.29 -0.65 10.64
C PHE A 116 17.11 -2.18 10.60
N ALA A 117 16.30 -2.71 9.70
CA ALA A 117 16.18 -4.15 9.44
C ALA A 117 17.45 -4.80 8.86
N GLU A 118 18.50 -4.01 8.60
CA GLU A 118 19.81 -4.47 8.17
C GLU A 118 20.73 -4.87 9.33
N ARG A 119 20.30 -4.67 10.59
CA ARG A 119 21.11 -4.87 11.79
C ARG A 119 20.75 -6.10 12.63
N ASP A 120 19.74 -6.87 12.22
CA ASP A 120 19.36 -8.17 12.81
C ASP A 120 19.63 -9.30 11.81
#